data_AF-A0A524QUF6-F1
#
_entry.id   AF-A0A524QUF6-F1
#
_cell.length_a   1.000
_cell.length_b   1.000
_cell.length_c   1.000
_cell.angle_alpha   90.00
_cell.angle_beta   90.00
_cell.angle_gamma   90.00
#
_symmetry.space_group_name_H-M   'P 1'
#
loop_
_entity.id
_entity.type
_entity.pdbx_description
1 polymer ?
#
loop_
_entity_poly.entity_id
_entity_poly.type
_entity_poly.pdbx_seq_one_letter_code
_entity_poly.pdbx_strand_id
1 'polypeptide(L)'
;MDAFPGIEPFDGLGQLRPDQLASLYDQRKSVTAVQFQFAEVVDRAFALQDMTSFAEILQHYDAPLPWVPAAVKRWLEEQPDAVSGLGKLERLALDAMRVGCETPVEVFASVAKNDTHPQYWGDTTLWGKLNALAYRDPPLIRIEGPGGKLPQWGGSIDDRAYRLHLV
;
A
#
# COMPACT_ATOMS: atom_id res chain seq x y z
N MET A 1 6.70 12.15 10.40
CA MET A 1 6.56 13.28 9.47
C MET A 1 5.66 12.79 8.37
N ASP A 2 4.63 13.56 8.10
CA ASP A 2 3.58 13.32 7.12
C ASP A 2 3.51 14.42 6.05
N ALA A 3 4.40 15.42 6.14
CA ALA A 3 4.52 16.49 5.16
C ALA A 3 5.97 17.00 5.08
N PHE A 4 6.31 17.61 3.94
CA PHE A 4 7.55 18.38 3.76
C PHE A 4 7.27 19.62 2.91
N PRO A 5 7.73 20.84 3.30
CA PRO A 5 7.44 22.06 2.55
C PRO A 5 7.81 21.98 1.06
N GLY A 6 6.81 22.20 0.20
CA GLY A 6 6.97 22.19 -1.25
C GLY A 6 6.86 20.81 -1.92
N ILE A 7 6.45 19.77 -1.18
CA ILE A 7 6.17 18.44 -1.73
C ILE A 7 4.75 18.05 -1.35
N GLU A 8 3.84 18.08 -2.32
CA GLU A 8 2.44 17.74 -2.16
C GLU A 8 1.98 16.89 -3.36
N PRO A 9 1.45 15.67 -3.15
CA PRO A 9 1.35 14.96 -1.88
C PRO A 9 2.72 14.44 -1.37
N PHE A 10 2.86 14.32 -0.04
CA PHE A 10 4.04 13.72 0.59
C PHE A 10 3.82 12.23 0.90
N ASP A 11 4.41 11.37 0.08
CA ASP A 11 4.35 9.91 0.20
C ASP A 11 5.50 9.32 1.03
N GLY A 12 6.57 10.09 1.23
CA GLY A 12 7.62 9.72 2.18
C GLY A 12 9.01 10.20 1.79
N LEU A 13 10.00 9.70 2.54
CA LEU A 13 11.39 10.16 2.46
C LEU A 13 12.03 9.94 1.07
N GLY A 14 11.52 9.02 0.26
CA GLY A 14 12.00 8.76 -1.10
C GLY A 14 11.76 9.91 -2.08
N GLN A 15 10.86 10.85 -1.76
CA GLN A 15 10.63 12.06 -2.56
C GLN A 15 11.63 13.18 -2.24
N LEU A 16 12.38 13.06 -1.13
CA LEU A 16 13.30 14.10 -0.69
C LEU A 16 14.61 14.04 -1.46
N ARG A 17 15.08 15.21 -1.90
CA ARG A 17 16.46 15.36 -2.35
C ARG A 17 17.44 15.17 -1.18
N PRO A 18 18.73 14.90 -1.45
CA PRO A 18 19.73 14.71 -0.40
C PRO A 18 19.81 15.88 0.61
N ASP A 19 19.72 17.12 0.14
CA ASP A 19 19.74 18.33 0.99
C ASP A 19 18.50 18.41 1.90
N GLN A 20 17.33 18.10 1.35
CA GLN A 20 16.07 18.08 2.10
C GLN A 20 16.07 17.00 3.17
N LEU A 21 16.52 15.77 2.86
CA LEU A 21 16.61 14.69 3.83
C LEU A 21 17.63 15.02 4.94
N ALA A 22 18.79 15.58 4.58
CA ALA A 22 19.81 15.99 5.55
C ALA A 22 19.28 17.06 6.53
N SER A 23 18.42 17.98 6.06
CA SER A 23 17.80 19.01 6.92
C SER A 23 16.93 18.43 8.06
N LEU A 24 16.52 17.17 7.95
CA LEU A 24 15.72 16.47 8.96
C LEU A 24 16.58 15.83 10.05
N TYR A 25 17.90 15.68 9.84
CA TYR A 25 18.75 14.88 10.70
C TYR A 25 18.79 15.39 12.15
N ASP A 26 18.83 16.71 12.35
CA ASP A 26 18.86 17.32 13.67
C ASP A 26 17.49 17.41 14.36
N GLN A 27 16.42 17.02 13.66
CA GLN A 27 15.08 16.91 14.22
C GLN A 27 14.81 15.54 14.87
N ARG A 28 15.79 14.63 14.82
CA ARG A 28 15.71 13.31 15.48
C ARG A 28 15.47 13.48 16.98
N LYS A 29 14.62 12.63 17.53
CA LYS A 29 14.32 12.58 18.96
C LYS A 29 14.68 11.22 19.51
N SER A 30 15.12 11.17 20.77
CA SER A 30 15.27 9.91 21.48
C SER A 30 13.90 9.24 21.63
N VAL A 31 13.86 7.92 21.45
CA VAL A 31 12.66 7.12 21.72
C VAL A 31 12.37 7.15 23.21
N THR A 32 11.13 7.47 23.59
CA THR A 32 10.71 7.49 25.00
C THR A 32 10.32 6.10 25.48
N ALA A 33 10.31 5.89 26.80
CA ALA A 33 9.84 4.63 27.38
C ALA A 33 8.39 4.31 27.01
N VAL A 34 7.52 5.33 26.96
CA VAL A 34 6.11 5.20 26.57
C VAL A 34 5.99 4.77 25.10
N GLN A 35 6.81 5.33 24.21
CA GLN A 35 6.86 4.92 22.81
C GLN A 35 7.33 3.47 22.64
N PHE A 36 8.33 3.07 23.42
CA PHE A 36 8.85 1.71 23.36
C PHE A 36 7.82 0.69 23.84
N GLN A 37 7.16 0.95 24.98
CA GLN A 37 6.08 0.08 25.49
C GLN A 37 4.91 -0.02 24.50
N PHE A 38 4.53 1.10 23.87
CA PHE A 38 3.50 1.08 22.83
C PHE A 38 3.94 0.26 21.61
N ALA A 39 5.21 0.35 21.20
CA ALA A 39 5.75 -0.45 20.11
C ALA A 39 5.68 -1.97 20.42
N GLU A 40 5.94 -2.41 21.65
CA GLU A 40 5.81 -3.82 22.04
C GLU A 40 4.36 -4.33 21.92
N VAL A 41 3.36 -3.51 22.26
CA VAL A 41 1.94 -3.86 22.09
C VAL A 41 1.62 -4.00 20.61
N VAL A 42 2.06 -3.05 19.78
CA VAL A 42 1.82 -3.04 18.34
C VAL A 42 2.50 -4.23 17.65
N ASP A 43 3.76 -4.50 17.98
CA ASP A 43 4.52 -5.64 17.46
C ASP A 43 3.82 -6.97 17.78
N ARG A 44 3.39 -7.15 19.03
CA ARG A 44 2.61 -8.34 19.43
C ARG A 44 1.29 -8.44 18.68
N ALA A 45 0.56 -7.33 18.51
CA ALA A 45 -0.70 -7.31 17.78
C ALA A 45 -0.52 -7.79 16.34
N PHE A 46 0.53 -7.34 15.65
CA PHE A 46 0.85 -7.80 14.30
C PHE A 46 1.34 -9.26 14.27
N ALA A 47 2.21 -9.65 15.20
CA ALA A 47 2.73 -11.02 15.26
C ALA A 47 1.64 -12.07 15.49
N LEU A 48 0.62 -11.73 16.30
CA LEU A 48 -0.50 -12.60 16.61
C LEU A 48 -1.73 -12.37 15.73
N GLN A 49 -1.71 -11.36 14.86
CA GLN A 49 -2.87 -10.88 14.11
C GLN A 49 -4.11 -10.67 15.01
N ASP A 50 -3.90 -10.07 16.18
CA ASP A 50 -4.94 -9.89 17.19
C ASP A 50 -5.86 -8.71 16.84
N MET A 51 -7.05 -9.05 16.35
CA MET A 51 -8.09 -8.09 15.95
C MET A 51 -8.59 -7.22 17.11
N THR A 52 -8.54 -7.72 18.35
CA THR A 52 -8.94 -6.93 19.53
C THR A 52 -7.92 -5.84 19.78
N SER A 53 -6.63 -6.21 19.78
CA SER A 53 -5.52 -5.26 19.90
C SER A 53 -5.53 -4.21 18.78
N PHE A 54 -5.82 -4.61 17.54
CA PHE A 54 -5.96 -3.63 16.45
C PHE A 54 -7.12 -2.65 16.67
N ALA A 55 -8.27 -3.13 17.14
CA ALA A 55 -9.40 -2.26 17.45
C ALA A 55 -9.04 -1.22 18.53
N GLU A 56 -8.31 -1.63 19.57
CA GLU A 56 -7.81 -0.72 20.61
C GLU A 56 -6.83 0.31 20.05
N ILE A 57 -5.83 -0.13 19.27
CA ILE A 57 -4.85 0.75 18.61
C ILE A 57 -5.54 1.84 17.77
N LEU A 58 -6.61 1.49 17.05
CA LEU A 58 -7.35 2.42 16.22
C LEU A 58 -8.10 3.52 17.00
N GLN A 59 -8.41 3.30 18.28
CA GLN A 59 -9.09 4.30 19.13
C GLN A 59 -8.12 5.33 19.74
N HIS A 60 -6.81 5.12 19.63
CA HIS A 60 -5.80 6.01 20.20
C HIS A 60 -5.51 7.21 19.29
N TYR A 61 -6.31 8.27 19.40
CA TYR A 61 -6.11 9.53 18.66
C TYR A 61 -4.80 10.25 19.03
N ASP A 62 -4.27 10.06 20.23
CA ASP A 62 -2.99 10.59 20.70
C ASP A 62 -2.01 9.43 21.02
N ALA A 63 -1.83 8.54 20.05
CA ALA A 63 -0.94 7.39 20.19
C ALA A 63 0.52 7.85 20.38
N PRO A 64 1.30 7.23 21.28
CA PRO A 64 2.73 7.56 21.47
C PRO A 64 3.56 7.51 20.19
N LEU A 65 3.18 6.62 19.27
CA LEU A 65 3.67 6.57 17.90
C LEU A 65 2.52 6.99 16.95
N PRO A 66 2.45 8.26 16.54
CA PRO A 66 1.25 8.86 15.97
C PRO A 66 0.83 8.26 14.62
N TRP A 67 1.76 7.65 13.88
CA TRP A 67 1.50 7.08 12.55
C TRP A 67 1.01 5.63 12.59
N VAL A 68 1.12 4.96 13.74
CA VAL A 68 0.76 3.55 13.88
C VAL A 68 -0.74 3.31 13.67
N PRO A 69 -1.67 4.08 14.26
CA PRO A 69 -3.10 3.86 14.03
C PRO A 69 -3.47 3.94 12.54
N ALA A 70 -2.92 4.90 11.79
CA ALA A 70 -3.15 5.02 10.35
C ALA A 70 -2.59 3.81 9.57
N ALA A 71 -1.40 3.33 9.94
CA ALA A 71 -0.79 2.14 9.32
C ALA A 71 -1.61 0.85 9.60
N VAL A 72 -2.08 0.67 10.85
CA VAL A 72 -2.96 -0.45 11.22
C VAL A 72 -4.28 -0.37 10.45
N LYS A 73 -4.88 0.82 10.35
CA LYS A 73 -6.10 1.01 9.55
C LYS A 73 -5.88 0.60 8.10
N ARG A 74 -4.78 1.07 7.49
CA ARG A 74 -4.45 0.72 6.10
C ARG A 74 -4.25 -0.77 5.93
N TRP A 75 -3.56 -1.43 6.87
CA TRP A 75 -3.35 -2.88 6.84
C TRP A 75 -4.66 -3.66 6.95
N LEU A 76 -5.60 -3.19 7.78
CA LEU A 76 -6.95 -3.77 7.90
C LEU A 76 -7.75 -3.60 6.60
N GLU A 77 -7.63 -2.45 5.92
CA GLU A 77 -8.27 -2.23 4.61
C GLU A 77 -7.75 -3.18 3.51
N GLU A 78 -6.54 -3.70 3.66
CA GLU A 78 -5.94 -4.70 2.76
C GLU A 78 -6.36 -6.14 3.08
N GLN A 79 -7.05 -6.37 4.21
CA GLN A 79 -7.62 -7.69 4.50
C GLN A 79 -8.79 -7.97 3.55
N PRO A 80 -9.02 -9.25 3.19
CA PRO A 80 -10.17 -9.64 2.37
C PRO A 80 -11.48 -9.20 3.02
N ASP A 81 -12.26 -8.41 2.30
CA ASP A 81 -13.64 -8.09 2.69
C ASP A 81 -14.51 -9.35 2.72
N ALA A 82 -15.47 -9.42 3.65
CA ALA A 82 -16.27 -10.63 3.87
C ALA A 82 -17.19 -11.00 2.69
N VAL A 83 -17.54 -10.03 1.83
CA VAL A 83 -18.45 -10.24 0.70
C VAL A 83 -17.67 -10.58 -0.56
N SER A 84 -16.67 -9.77 -0.89
CA SER A 84 -15.90 -9.88 -2.13
C SER A 84 -14.65 -10.76 -2.00
N GLY A 85 -14.14 -10.94 -0.79
CA GLY A 85 -12.83 -11.54 -0.55
C GLY A 85 -11.67 -10.74 -1.14
N LEU A 86 -11.84 -9.43 -1.31
CA LEU A 86 -10.84 -8.52 -1.88
C LEU A 86 -10.34 -7.53 -0.84
N GLY A 87 -9.05 -7.21 -0.89
CA GLY A 87 -8.45 -6.07 -0.19
C GLY A 87 -8.63 -4.75 -0.94
N LYS A 88 -8.31 -3.63 -0.30
CA LYS A 88 -8.49 -2.29 -0.89
C LYS A 88 -7.70 -2.09 -2.19
N LEU A 89 -6.43 -2.49 -2.24
CA LEU A 89 -5.63 -2.32 -3.46
C LEU A 89 -6.19 -3.13 -4.65
N GLU A 90 -6.73 -4.33 -4.40
CA GLU A 90 -7.39 -5.14 -5.42
C GLU A 90 -8.66 -4.47 -5.95
N ARG A 91 -9.48 -3.91 -5.05
CA ARG A 91 -10.69 -3.16 -5.44
C ARG A 91 -10.35 -1.95 -6.30
N LEU A 92 -9.37 -1.14 -5.88
CA LEU A 92 -8.91 0.02 -6.64
C LEU A 92 -8.37 -0.38 -8.02
N ALA A 93 -7.64 -1.49 -8.11
CA ALA A 93 -7.14 -2.00 -9.39
C ALA A 93 -8.29 -2.40 -10.34
N LEU A 94 -9.31 -3.09 -9.82
CA LEU A 94 -10.50 -3.44 -10.61
C LEU A 94 -11.30 -2.20 -11.01
N ASP A 95 -11.42 -1.20 -10.13
CA ASP A 95 -12.09 0.07 -10.45
C ASP A 95 -11.36 0.83 -11.55
N ALA A 96 -10.02 0.86 -11.53
CA ALA A 96 -9.23 1.42 -12.61
C ALA A 96 -9.49 0.72 -13.95
N MET A 97 -9.57 -0.61 -13.96
CA MET A 97 -9.89 -1.37 -15.18
C MET A 97 -11.33 -1.13 -15.66
N ARG A 98 -12.31 -0.98 -14.76
CA ARG A 98 -13.70 -0.67 -15.11
C ARG A 98 -13.85 0.68 -15.80
N VAL A 99 -12.97 1.64 -15.52
CA VAL A 99 -12.94 2.95 -16.19
C VAL A 99 -12.04 2.98 -17.43
N GLY A 100 -11.53 1.83 -17.87
CA GLY A 100 -10.84 1.66 -19.15
C GLY A 100 -9.30 1.62 -19.08
N CYS A 101 -8.69 1.46 -17.90
CA CYS A 101 -7.26 1.18 -17.84
C CYS A 101 -6.97 -0.26 -18.29
N GLU A 102 -6.20 -0.43 -19.37
CA GLU A 102 -5.93 -1.73 -19.99
C GLU A 102 -4.47 -2.19 -19.83
N THR A 103 -3.59 -1.32 -19.34
CA THR A 103 -2.18 -1.64 -19.08
C THR A 103 -1.82 -1.55 -17.60
N PRO A 104 -0.78 -2.28 -17.14
CA PRO A 104 -0.34 -2.20 -15.74
C PRO A 104 0.02 -0.79 -15.29
N VAL A 105 0.62 0.01 -16.17
CA VAL A 105 1.02 1.39 -15.86
C VAL A 105 -0.17 2.34 -15.80
N GLU A 106 -1.17 2.18 -16.68
CA GLU A 106 -2.42 2.94 -16.56
C GLU A 106 -3.16 2.61 -15.25
N VAL A 107 -3.23 1.32 -14.90
CA VAL A 107 -3.80 0.89 -13.62
C VAL A 107 -3.00 1.48 -12.46
N PHE A 108 -1.66 1.42 -12.48
CA PHE A 108 -0.82 2.04 -11.44
C PHE A 108 -1.11 3.52 -11.27
N ALA A 109 -1.12 4.29 -12.36
CA ALA A 109 -1.37 5.72 -12.32
C ALA A 109 -2.78 6.06 -11.80
N SER A 110 -3.78 5.28 -12.23
CA SER A 110 -5.16 5.43 -11.77
C SER A 110 -5.31 5.11 -10.28
N VAL A 111 -4.74 3.98 -9.83
CA VAL A 111 -4.78 3.59 -8.42
C VAL A 111 -4.03 4.61 -7.55
N ALA A 112 -2.82 5.04 -7.95
CA ALA A 112 -2.06 6.04 -7.21
C ALA A 112 -2.81 7.37 -7.06
N LYS A 113 -3.56 7.78 -8.10
CA LYS A 113 -4.39 8.99 -8.07
C LYS A 113 -5.62 8.87 -7.16
N ASN A 114 -6.20 7.68 -7.04
CA ASN A 114 -7.48 7.46 -6.36
C ASN A 114 -7.34 6.84 -4.95
N ASP A 115 -6.16 6.32 -4.58
CA ASP A 115 -5.89 5.87 -3.21
C ASP A 115 -5.62 7.07 -2.27
N THR A 116 -5.67 6.80 -0.97
CA THR A 116 -5.35 7.77 0.07
C THR A 116 -3.84 7.84 0.27
N HIS A 117 -3.28 9.06 0.30
CA HIS A 117 -1.88 9.30 0.64
C HIS A 117 -1.61 9.09 2.15
N PRO A 118 -0.39 8.66 2.53
CA PRO A 118 0.76 8.35 1.67
C PRO A 118 0.55 7.04 0.89
N GLN A 119 1.22 6.89 -0.24
CA GLN A 119 1.18 5.65 -1.02
C GLN A 119 1.94 4.53 -0.29
N TYR A 120 1.20 3.51 0.18
CA TYR A 120 1.73 2.39 0.99
C TYR A 120 2.29 1.22 0.16
N TRP A 121 2.25 1.31 -1.16
CA TRP A 121 2.51 0.20 -2.08
C TRP A 121 3.30 0.67 -3.30
N GLY A 122 4.17 -0.19 -3.80
CA GLY A 122 4.90 0.03 -5.04
C GLY A 122 4.37 -0.80 -6.19
N ASP A 123 5.10 -0.76 -7.30
CA ASP A 123 4.82 -1.54 -8.49
C ASP A 123 4.75 -3.04 -8.18
N THR A 124 5.80 -3.59 -7.58
CA THR A 124 5.86 -5.03 -7.27
C THR A 124 4.63 -5.50 -6.47
N THR A 125 4.14 -4.66 -5.53
CA THR A 125 2.95 -4.95 -4.73
C THR A 125 1.68 -4.99 -5.59
N LEU A 126 1.43 -3.95 -6.40
CA LEU A 126 0.25 -3.89 -7.26
C LEU A 126 0.26 -5.00 -8.32
N TRP A 127 1.42 -5.28 -8.94
CA TRP A 127 1.58 -6.37 -9.90
C TRP A 127 1.29 -7.73 -9.24
N GLY A 128 1.73 -7.92 -7.99
CA GLY A 128 1.38 -9.10 -7.20
C GLY A 128 -0.13 -9.26 -6.99
N LYS A 129 -0.85 -8.16 -6.70
CA LYS A 129 -2.32 -8.16 -6.57
C LYS A 129 -3.02 -8.48 -7.89
N LEU A 130 -2.59 -7.88 -9.01
CA LEU A 130 -3.13 -8.19 -10.34
C LEU A 130 -2.93 -9.66 -10.72
N ASN A 131 -1.74 -10.21 -10.45
CA ASN A 131 -1.49 -11.64 -10.62
C ASN A 131 -2.43 -12.48 -9.75
N ALA A 132 -2.60 -12.12 -8.47
CA ALA A 132 -3.51 -12.83 -7.57
C ALA A 132 -4.95 -12.81 -8.12
N LEU A 133 -5.45 -11.66 -8.61
CA LEU A 133 -6.76 -11.54 -9.24
C LEU A 133 -6.94 -12.45 -10.47
N ALA A 134 -5.87 -12.63 -11.26
CA ALA A 134 -5.86 -13.52 -12.42
C ALA A 134 -5.81 -15.01 -12.02
N TYR A 135 -5.28 -15.34 -10.84
CA TYR A 135 -5.18 -16.70 -10.31
C TYR A 135 -6.36 -17.13 -9.41
N ARG A 136 -7.32 -16.24 -9.17
CA ARG A 136 -8.56 -16.59 -8.44
C ARG A 136 -9.35 -17.66 -9.20
N ASP A 137 -10.20 -18.37 -8.46
CA ASP A 137 -11.18 -19.30 -9.02
C ASP A 137 -12.60 -18.86 -8.59
N PRO A 138 -13.43 -18.32 -9.50
CA PRO A 138 -13.11 -17.95 -10.88
C PRO A 138 -12.17 -16.72 -10.96
N PRO A 139 -11.41 -16.54 -12.06
CA PRO A 139 -10.56 -15.38 -12.25
C PRO A 139 -11.38 -14.11 -12.39
N LEU A 140 -10.89 -13.00 -11.86
CA LEU A 140 -11.54 -11.68 -11.99
C LEU A 140 -10.95 -10.84 -13.12
N ILE A 141 -9.71 -11.14 -13.52
CA ILE A 141 -9.04 -10.51 -14.65
C ILE A 141 -8.31 -11.58 -15.48
N ARG A 142 -8.02 -11.25 -16.74
CA ARG A 142 -7.12 -11.99 -17.62
C ARG A 142 -5.93 -11.11 -17.96
N ILE A 143 -4.73 -11.66 -17.83
CA ILE A 143 -3.48 -11.00 -18.20
C ILE A 143 -3.02 -11.58 -19.54
N GLU A 144 -2.90 -10.72 -20.54
CA GLU A 144 -2.33 -11.04 -21.84
C GLU A 144 -0.92 -10.43 -21.93
N GLY A 145 0.05 -11.21 -22.37
CA GLY A 145 1.45 -10.79 -22.47
C GLY A 145 2.43 -11.92 -22.14
N PRO A 146 3.74 -11.62 -22.07
CA PRO A 146 4.78 -12.60 -21.79
C PRO A 146 4.50 -13.42 -20.52
N GLY A 147 4.56 -14.75 -20.64
CA GLY A 147 4.39 -15.67 -19.51
C GLY A 147 3.00 -15.67 -18.85
N GLY A 148 2.01 -14.95 -19.40
CA GLY A 148 0.64 -14.90 -18.87
C GLY A 148 0.54 -14.31 -17.46
N LYS A 149 1.56 -13.60 -16.99
CA LYS A 149 1.61 -12.98 -15.67
C LYS A 149 2.51 -11.76 -15.69
N LEU A 150 2.19 -10.82 -14.82
CA LEU A 150 2.99 -9.64 -14.59
C LEU A 150 4.29 -9.99 -13.84
N PRO A 151 5.43 -9.37 -14.18
CA PRO A 151 6.71 -9.69 -13.56
C PRO A 151 6.73 -9.29 -12.09
N GLN A 152 7.66 -9.90 -11.36
CA GLN A 152 8.00 -9.58 -9.97
C GLN A 152 9.47 -9.15 -9.91
N TRP A 153 10.02 -8.96 -8.71
CA TRP A 153 11.39 -8.47 -8.49
C TRP A 153 12.42 -9.00 -9.50
N GLY A 154 13.10 -8.08 -10.19
CA GLY A 154 14.13 -8.40 -11.20
C GLY A 154 13.61 -8.59 -12.63
N GLY A 155 12.29 -8.60 -12.85
CA GLY A 155 11.70 -8.61 -14.19
C GLY A 155 11.40 -7.19 -14.69
N SER A 156 11.91 -6.83 -15.87
CA SER A 156 11.52 -5.59 -16.54
C SER A 156 10.11 -5.72 -17.13
N ILE A 157 9.34 -4.64 -17.09
CA ILE A 157 8.07 -4.53 -17.79
C ILE A 157 8.32 -3.73 -19.05
N ASP A 158 8.06 -4.35 -20.19
CA ASP A 158 7.75 -3.58 -21.38
C ASP A 158 6.25 -3.27 -21.32
N ASP A 159 5.89 -2.02 -21.05
CA ASP A 159 4.50 -1.56 -20.89
C ASP A 159 3.64 -1.89 -22.12
N ARG A 160 4.27 -2.08 -23.29
CA ARG A 160 3.59 -2.44 -24.53
C ARG A 160 3.29 -3.93 -24.63
N ALA A 161 3.95 -4.77 -23.83
CA ALA A 161 3.85 -6.21 -23.92
C ALA A 161 2.67 -6.80 -23.13
N TYR A 162 2.03 -6.02 -22.26
CA TYR A 162 0.94 -6.49 -21.40
C TYR A 162 -0.39 -5.77 -21.66
N ARG A 163 -1.47 -6.54 -21.57
CA ARG A 163 -2.86 -6.09 -21.54
C ARG A 163 -3.62 -6.79 -20.43
N LEU A 164 -4.49 -6.04 -19.77
CA LEU A 164 -5.34 -6.47 -18.67
C LEU A 164 -6.79 -6.40 -19.11
N HIS A 165 -7.53 -7.48 -18.89
CA HIS A 165 -8.94 -7.59 -19.28
C HIS A 165 -9.75 -7.98 -18.06
N LEU A 166 -10.90 -7.34 -17.83
CA LEU A 166 -11.89 -7.85 -16.87
C LEU A 166 -12.51 -9.15 -17.42
N VAL A 167 -12.85 -10.08 -16.52
CA VAL A 167 -13.57 -11.33 -16.86
C VAL A 167 -15.07 -11.15 -16.62
#